data_AF-A0A562UA63-F1
#
_entry.id   AF-A0A562UA63-F1
#
_cell.length_a   1.000
_cell.length_b   1.000
_cell.length_c   1.000
_cell.angle_alpha   90.00
_cell.angle_beta   90.00
_cell.angle_gamma   90.00
#
_symmetry.space_group_name_H-M   'P 1'
#
loop_
_entity.id
_entity.type
_entity.pdbx_description
1 polymer ?
#
loop_
_entity_poly.entity_id
_entity_poly.type
_entity_poly.pdbx_seq_one_letter_code
_entity_poly.pdbx_strand_id
1 'polypeptide(L)' 'MSTRFRFLYILLGTIGLVLLAYEIIANLPEFNPERVLLIALPDMLLFFLAYKTYPEESKA' A
#
# COMPACT_ATOMS: atom_id res chain seq x y z
N MET A 1 -15.70 -10.35 -2.20
CA MET A 1 -14.45 -10.51 -1.41
C MET A 1 -14.81 -10.36 0.05
N SER A 2 -14.34 -11.25 0.94
CA SER A 2 -14.70 -11.15 2.36
C SER A 2 -14.03 -9.93 3.01
N THR A 3 -14.70 -9.30 3.97
CA THR A 3 -14.19 -8.16 4.74
C THR A 3 -12.84 -8.44 5.42
N ARG A 4 -12.54 -9.73 5.69
CA ARG A 4 -11.25 -10.16 6.26
C ARG A 4 -10.08 -9.92 5.29
N PHE A 5 -10.28 -10.13 4.00
CA PHE A 5 -9.25 -9.87 2.98
C PHE A 5 -8.99 -8.38 2.81
N ARG A 6 -10.02 -7.54 2.91
CA ARG A 6 -9.87 -6.08 2.91
C ARG A 6 -8.93 -5.61 4.01
N PHE A 7 -9.14 -6.09 5.23
CA PHE A 7 -8.28 -5.74 6.36
C PHE A 7 -6.83 -6.14 6.12
N LEU A 8 -6.60 -7.35 5.59
CA LEU A 8 -5.26 -7.80 5.22
C LEU A 8 -4.60 -6.93 4.16
N TYR A 9 -5.36 -6.50 3.13
CA TYR A 9 -4.84 -5.60 2.09
C TYR A 9 -4.46 -4.23 2.64
N ILE A 10 -5.29 -3.65 3.52
CA ILE A 10 -4.99 -2.37 4.17
C ILE A 10 -3.76 -2.51 5.06
N LEU A 11 -3.69 -3.56 5.88
CA LEU A 11 -2.59 -3.80 6.80
C LEU A 11 -1.27 -4.00 6.04
N LEU A 12 -1.24 -4.84 5.02
CA LEU A 12 -0.05 -5.06 4.20
C LEU A 12 0.35 -3.80 3.44
N GLY A 13 -0.60 -3.08 2.83
CA GLY A 13 -0.31 -1.83 2.12
C GLY A 13 0.23 -0.74 3.06
N THR A 14 -0.24 -0.69 4.31
CA THR A 14 0.23 0.26 5.33
C THR A 14 1.65 -0.08 5.79
N ILE A 15 1.95 -1.37 5.97
CA ILE A 15 3.31 -1.83 6.32
C ILE A 15 4.29 -1.45 5.19
N GLY A 16 3.91 -1.72 3.93
CA GLY A 16 4.71 -1.34 2.77
C GLY A 16 4.94 0.17 2.69
N LEU A 17 3.89 0.97 2.92
CA LEU A 17 4.00 2.43 2.92
C LEU A 17 4.97 2.96 3.98
N VAL A 18 4.99 2.35 5.17
CA VAL A 18 5.95 2.68 6.23
C VAL A 18 7.38 2.33 5.79
N LEU A 19 7.58 1.19 5.15
CA LEU A 19 8.89 0.79 4.61
C LEU A 19 9.36 1.73 3.49
N LEU A 20 8.44 2.15 2.61
CA LEU A 20 8.72 3.15 1.57
C LEU A 20 9.17 4.47 2.20
N ALA A 21 8.45 4.96 3.20
CA ALA A 21 8.80 6.20 3.91
C ALA A 21 10.17 6.08 4.60
N TYR A 22 10.44 4.95 5.25
CA TYR A 22 11.74 4.67 5.85
C TYR A 22 12.85 4.69 4.80
N GLU A 23 12.66 4.02 3.67
CA GLU A 23 13.69 3.92 2.63
C GLU A 23 13.97 5.28 1.98
N ILE A 24 12.95 6.11 1.79
CA ILE A 24 13.12 7.49 1.31
C ILE A 24 13.94 8.30 2.31
N ILE A 25 13.62 8.24 3.61
CA ILE A 25 14.32 9.03 4.65
C ILE A 25 15.76 8.53 4.85
N ALA A 26 15.96 7.22 4.91
CA ALA A 26 17.25 6.60 5.21
C ALA A 26 18.27 6.77 4.08
N ASN A 27 17.82 6.92 2.83
CA ASN A 27 18.70 7.04 1.66
C ASN A 27 18.80 8.48 1.14
N LEU A 28 18.43 9.50 1.93
CA LEU A 28 18.71 10.89 1.55
C LEU A 28 20.21 11.20 1.74
N PRO A 29 20.87 11.86 0.77
CA PRO A 29 20.33 12.42 -0.49
C PRO A 29 20.38 11.48 -1.70
N GLU A 30 21.08 10.35 -1.61
CA GLU A 30 21.25 9.36 -2.69
C GLU A 30 20.05 8.40 -2.80
N PHE A 31 18.90 8.94 -3.20
CA PHE A 31 17.71 8.11 -3.38
C PHE A 31 17.82 7.27 -4.67
N ASN A 32 17.43 6.00 -4.60
CA ASN A 32 17.32 5.13 -5.77
C ASN A 32 15.84 5.02 -6.22
N PRO A 33 15.44 5.66 -7.34
CA PRO A 33 14.05 5.64 -7.82
C PRO A 33 13.55 4.23 -8.17
N GLU A 34 14.40 3.35 -8.68
CA GLU A 34 13.99 1.98 -9.04
C GLU A 34 13.56 1.20 -7.80
N ARG A 35 14.32 1.34 -6.71
CA ARG A 35 13.98 0.71 -5.44
C ARG A 35 12.67 1.26 -4.86
N VAL A 36 12.48 2.58 -4.93
CA VAL A 36 11.23 3.22 -4.48
C VAL A 36 10.04 2.69 -5.29
N LEU A 37 10.18 2.53 -6.61
CA LEU A 37 9.13 1.99 -7.47
C LEU A 37 8.82 0.51 -7.17
N LEU A 38 9.83 -0.30 -6.87
CA LEU A 38 9.65 -1.71 -6.50
C LEU A 38 8.83 -1.89 -5.22
N ILE A 39 8.90 -0.92 -4.30
CA ILE A 39 8.10 -0.91 -3.06
C ILE A 39 6.73 -0.26 -3.32
N ALA A 40 6.68 0.87 -4.03
CA ALA A 40 5.44 1.60 -4.27
C ALA A 40 4.41 0.83 -5.09
N LEU A 41 4.84 0.08 -6.11
CA LEU A 41 3.94 -0.69 -7.00
C LEU A 41 3.07 -1.72 -6.25
N PRO A 42 3.64 -2.65 -5.46
CA PRO A 42 2.84 -3.60 -4.70
C PRO A 42 1.95 -2.90 -3.65
N ASP A 43 2.40 -1.81 -3.04
CA ASP A 43 1.59 -1.05 -2.08
C ASP A 43 0.35 -0.45 -2.75
N MET A 44 0.53 0.17 -3.92
CA MET A 44 -0.57 0.71 -4.71
C MET A 44 -1.57 -0.38 -5.10
N LEU A 45 -1.10 -1.57 -5.46
CA LEU A 45 -1.97 -2.71 -5.76
C LEU A 45 -2.75 -3.18 -4.53
N LEU A 46 -2.11 -3.26 -3.36
CA LEU A 46 -2.76 -3.64 -2.11
C LEU A 46 -3.84 -2.64 -1.71
N PHE A 47 -3.54 -1.33 -1.79
CA PHE A 47 -4.54 -0.30 -1.53
C PHE A 47 -5.67 -0.29 -2.56
N PHE A 48 -5.37 -0.54 -3.83
CA PHE A 48 -6.40 -0.68 -4.87
C PHE A 48 -7.33 -1.87 -4.61
N LEU A 49 -6.78 -3.03 -4.23
CA LEU A 49 -7.57 -4.19 -3.86
C LEU A 49 -8.40 -3.91 -2.61
N ALA A 50 -7.81 -3.29 -1.58
CA ALA A 50 -8.55 -2.84 -0.39
C ALA A 50 -9.75 -1.96 -0.76
N TYR A 51 -9.54 -0.97 -1.64
CA TYR A 51 -10.60 -0.09 -2.14
C TYR A 51 -11.68 -0.85 -2.91
N LYS A 52 -11.31 -1.74 -3.84
CA LYS A 52 -12.26 -2.55 -4.59
C LYS A 52 -13.07 -3.50 -3.70
N THR A 53 -12.52 -3.90 -2.56
CA THR A 53 -13.22 -4.70 -1.55
C THR A 53 -14.05 -3.89 -0.56
N TYR A 54 -14.08 -2.56 -0.70
CA TYR A 54 -15.03 -1.73 0.04
C TYR A 54 -16.44 -2.08 -0.44
N PRO A 55 -17.32 -2.58 0.44
CA PRO A 55 -18.69 -2.85 0.04
C PRO A 55 -19.34 -1.52 -0.40
N GLU A 56 -19.99 -1.49 -1.55
CA GLU A 56 -20.85 -0.36 -1.98
C GLU A 56 -22.07 -0.16 -1.06
N GLU A 57 -22.09 -0.73 0.15
CA GLU A 57 -23.16 -0.60 1.15
C GLU A 57 -23.30 0.83 1.73
N SER A 58 -22.56 1.81 1.21
CA SER A 58 -22.80 3.24 1.50
C SER A 58 -23.63 3.95 0.43
N LYS A 59 -24.22 3.21 -0.52
CA LYS A 59 -25.33 3.72 -1.34
C LYS A 59 -26.66 3.17 -0.80
N ALA A 60 -27.01 3.60 0.40
CA ALA A 60 -28.37 3.52 0.95
C ALA A 60 -28.86 4.94 1.21
#